data_AF-A0A0G0NKA1-F1
#
_entry.id   AF-A0A0G0NKA1-F1
#
_cell.length_a   1.000
_cell.length_b   1.000
_cell.length_c   1.000
_cell.angle_alpha   90.00
_cell.angle_beta   90.00
_cell.angle_gamma   90.00
#
_symmetry.space_group_name_H-M   'P 1'
#
loop_
_entity.id
_entity.type
_entity.pdbx_description
1 polymer ?
#
loop_
_entity_poly.entity_id
_entity_poly.type
_entity_poly.pdbx_seq_one_letter_code
_entity_poly.pdbx_strand_id
1 'polypeptide(L)'
;MLYLIFFFLELILLYFLAKRLTALIYRFFLRLTKNKNIASYLLAIVFLPGTFVHEASHILAALFLLVPFGEVEFLPQVQEDGIKLGSVGIAKVDPVRRFLIGVAPFIVGYMLITGYLIFAIGNTMFTSKKDLEGALELFILVAIIFGLGYLLEIRLPILDERIVLSKELIMAFKTSDLFLIIPLTIDSLIVIIFKFLKL
;
A
#
# COMPACT_ATOMS: atom_id res chain seq x y z
N MET A 1 8.27 17.71 -12.64
CA MET A 1 9.58 17.03 -12.82
C MET A 1 10.27 16.76 -11.49
N LEU A 2 10.37 17.72 -10.57
CA LEU A 2 11.00 17.49 -9.26
C LEU A 2 10.35 16.35 -8.44
N TYR A 3 9.02 16.34 -8.30
CA TYR A 3 8.29 15.26 -7.59
C TYR A 3 8.53 13.87 -8.19
N LEU A 4 8.63 13.79 -9.53
CA LEU A 4 8.96 12.52 -10.18
C LEU A 4 10.35 12.01 -9.78
N ILE A 5 11.34 12.91 -9.66
CA ILE A 5 12.69 12.56 -9.23
C ILE A 5 12.68 12.11 -7.76
N PHE A 6 11.96 12.82 -6.90
CA PHE A 6 11.81 12.44 -5.49
C PHE A 6 11.14 11.08 -5.35
N PHE A 7 10.03 10.84 -6.05
CA PHE A 7 9.35 9.55 -6.09
C PHE A 7 10.32 8.38 -6.35
N PHE A 8 11.12 8.46 -7.42
CA PHE A 8 12.07 7.40 -7.75
C PHE A 8 13.20 7.29 -6.71
N LEU A 9 13.69 8.41 -6.19
CA LEU A 9 14.73 8.41 -5.15
C LEU A 9 14.22 7.78 -3.85
N GLU A 10 12.98 8.07 -3.46
CA GLU A 10 12.31 7.49 -2.31
C GLU A 10 12.09 5.99 -2.47
N LEU A 11 11.68 5.53 -3.66
CA LEU A 11 11.59 4.08 -3.95
C LEU A 11 12.94 3.38 -3.83
N ILE A 12 14.02 3.99 -4.35
CA ILE A 12 15.37 3.45 -4.22
C ILE A 12 15.80 3.40 -2.75
N LEU A 13 15.56 4.47 -1.99
CA LEU A 13 15.88 4.53 -0.57
C LEU A 13 15.09 3.48 0.22
N LEU A 14 13.79 3.37 -0.06
CA LEU A 14 12.91 2.39 0.57
C LEU A 14 13.38 0.96 0.29
N TYR A 15 13.81 0.66 -0.93
CA TYR A 15 14.39 -0.64 -1.27
C TYR A 15 15.58 -1.00 -0.37
N PHE A 16 16.57 -0.10 -0.25
CA PHE A 16 17.73 -0.35 0.59
C PHE A 16 17.38 -0.47 2.07
N LEU A 17 16.45 0.35 2.53
CA LEU A 17 16.04 0.41 3.92
C LEU A 17 15.23 -0.82 4.33
N ALA A 18 14.29 -1.25 3.49
CA ALA A 18 13.51 -2.48 3.66
C ALA A 18 14.42 -3.71 3.68
N LYS A 19 15.42 -3.80 2.79
CA LYS A 19 16.41 -4.88 2.78
C LYS A 19 17.23 -4.90 4.09
N ARG A 20 17.60 -3.72 4.60
CA ARG A 20 18.33 -3.61 5.87
C ARG A 20 17.46 -3.98 7.07
N LEU A 21 16.21 -3.54 7.09
CA LEU A 21 15.25 -3.82 8.15
C LEU A 21 14.98 -5.33 8.28
N THR A 22 14.64 -5.98 7.17
CA THR A 22 14.41 -7.44 7.13
C THR A 22 15.64 -8.22 7.60
N ALA A 23 16.85 -7.81 7.18
CA ALA A 23 18.09 -8.42 7.65
C ALA A 23 18.33 -8.21 9.16
N LEU A 24 17.98 -7.05 9.72
CA LEU A 24 18.09 -6.78 11.16
C LEU A 24 17.10 -7.62 11.97
N ILE A 25 15.83 -7.65 11.57
CA ILE A 25 14.80 -8.45 12.25
C ILE A 25 15.16 -9.93 12.20
N TYR A 26 15.64 -10.42 11.05
CA TYR A 26 16.12 -11.79 10.96
C TYR A 26 17.30 -12.08 11.88
N ARG A 27 18.32 -11.21 11.90
CA ARG A 27 19.49 -11.39 12.79
C ARG A 27 19.06 -11.39 14.25
N PHE A 28 18.10 -10.57 14.62
CA PHE A 28 17.51 -10.58 15.96
C PHE A 28 16.86 -11.93 16.28
N PHE A 29 15.99 -12.45 15.41
CA PHE A 29 15.40 -13.78 15.62
C PHE A 29 16.43 -14.90 15.58
N LEU A 30 17.48 -14.78 14.77
CA LEU A 30 18.57 -15.75 14.71
C LEU A 30 19.39 -15.74 16.00
N ARG A 31 19.67 -14.58 16.60
CA ARG A 31 20.33 -14.50 17.91
C ARG A 31 19.46 -15.09 19.02
N LEU A 32 18.15 -14.86 18.95
CA LEU A 32 17.20 -15.35 19.95
C LEU A 32 17.03 -16.87 19.89
N THR A 33 16.86 -17.43 18.70
CA THR A 33 16.53 -18.85 18.49
C THR A 33 17.76 -19.74 18.26
N LYS A 34 18.89 -19.14 17.83
CA LYS A 34 20.11 -19.82 17.37
C LYS A 34 19.87 -20.85 16.26
N ASN A 35 18.73 -20.79 15.58
CA ASN A 35 18.34 -21.72 14.53
C ASN A 35 17.85 -20.95 13.30
N LYS A 36 18.52 -21.15 12.16
CA LYS A 36 18.22 -20.43 10.91
C LYS A 36 16.78 -20.67 10.44
N ASN A 37 16.28 -21.89 10.57
CA ASN A 37 14.94 -22.25 10.12
C ASN A 37 13.88 -21.55 10.99
N ILE A 38 13.99 -21.66 12.31
CA ILE A 38 13.04 -21.03 13.24
C ILE A 38 13.06 -19.50 13.07
N ALA A 39 14.24 -18.90 12.94
CA ALA A 39 14.36 -17.45 12.70
C ALA A 39 13.68 -17.01 11.40
N SER A 40 13.81 -17.81 10.32
CA SER A 40 13.14 -17.52 9.05
C SER A 40 11.62 -17.62 9.15
N TYR A 41 11.09 -18.62 9.86
CA TYR A 41 9.65 -18.77 10.10
C TYR A 41 9.08 -17.65 10.98
N LEU A 42 9.81 -17.23 12.02
CA LEU A 42 9.40 -16.09 12.85
C LEU A 42 9.33 -14.80 12.02
N LEU A 43 10.31 -14.58 11.15
CA LEU A 43 10.27 -13.46 10.21
C LEU A 43 9.05 -13.58 9.27
N ALA A 44 8.81 -14.76 8.70
CA ALA A 44 7.67 -15.00 7.83
C ALA A 44 6.35 -14.72 8.53
N ILE A 45 6.14 -15.17 9.77
CA ILE A 45 4.90 -14.93 10.53
C ILE A 45 4.62 -13.43 10.68
N VAL A 46 5.65 -12.62 10.95
CA VAL A 46 5.50 -11.16 11.08
C VAL A 46 5.00 -10.53 9.77
N PHE A 47 5.52 -10.98 8.64
CA PHE A 47 5.22 -10.42 7.32
C PHE A 47 4.17 -11.22 6.52
N LEU A 48 3.63 -12.30 7.08
CA LEU A 48 2.77 -13.24 6.35
C LEU A 48 1.50 -12.60 5.82
N PRO A 49 0.75 -11.78 6.58
CA PRO A 49 -0.46 -11.15 6.06
C PRO A 49 -0.17 -10.28 4.83
N GLY A 50 0.93 -9.52 4.87
CA GLY A 50 1.37 -8.68 3.76
C GLY A 50 1.88 -9.50 2.57
N THR A 51 2.67 -10.55 2.83
CA THR A 51 3.21 -11.44 1.79
C THR A 51 2.09 -12.19 1.08
N PHE A 52 1.09 -12.66 1.82
CA PHE A 52 -0.08 -13.31 1.24
C PHE A 52 -0.83 -12.38 0.30
N VAL A 53 -1.17 -11.17 0.76
CA VAL A 53 -1.83 -10.16 -0.09
C VAL A 53 -0.95 -9.83 -1.30
N HIS A 54 0.37 -9.72 -1.12
CA HIS A 54 1.31 -9.40 -2.19
C HIS A 54 1.30 -10.45 -3.31
N GLU A 55 1.57 -11.71 -2.97
CA GLU A 55 1.62 -12.79 -3.97
C GLU A 55 0.23 -13.08 -4.56
N ALA A 56 -0.83 -13.04 -3.75
CA ALA A 56 -2.20 -13.20 -4.25
C ALA A 56 -2.58 -12.11 -5.25
N SER A 57 -2.11 -10.87 -5.05
CA SER A 57 -2.37 -9.76 -5.98
C SER A 57 -1.71 -9.97 -7.34
N HIS A 58 -0.47 -10.48 -7.35
CA HIS A 58 0.21 -10.87 -8.59
C HIS A 58 -0.55 -11.98 -9.31
N ILE A 59 -1.03 -12.99 -8.59
CA ILE A 59 -1.83 -14.08 -9.15
C ILE A 59 -3.15 -13.56 -9.72
N LEU A 60 -3.87 -12.73 -8.97
CA LEU A 60 -5.13 -12.13 -9.43
C LEU A 60 -4.91 -11.30 -10.69
N ALA A 61 -3.88 -10.45 -10.73
CA ALA A 61 -3.55 -9.66 -11.91
C ALA A 61 -3.15 -10.54 -13.10
N ALA A 62 -2.38 -11.60 -12.86
CA ALA A 62 -2.02 -12.57 -13.89
C ALA A 62 -3.27 -13.28 -14.45
N LEU A 63 -4.21 -13.69 -13.59
CA LEU A 63 -5.50 -14.26 -13.98
C LEU A 63 -6.32 -13.28 -14.84
N PHE A 64 -6.47 -12.03 -14.40
CA PHE A 64 -7.21 -11.01 -15.16
C PHE A 64 -6.57 -10.70 -16.51
N LEU A 65 -5.24 -10.72 -16.60
CA LEU A 65 -4.49 -10.46 -17.83
C LEU A 65 -4.25 -11.72 -18.67
N LEU A 66 -4.83 -12.85 -18.26
CA LEU A 66 -4.68 -14.16 -18.90
C LEU A 66 -3.20 -14.56 -19.09
N VAL A 67 -2.38 -14.25 -18.09
CA VAL A 67 -0.95 -14.58 -18.04
C VAL A 67 -0.75 -15.85 -17.22
N PRO A 68 -0.11 -16.89 -17.77
CA PRO A 68 0.24 -18.07 -17.00
C PRO A 68 1.15 -17.74 -15.82
N PHE A 69 0.83 -18.30 -14.66
CA PHE A 69 1.68 -18.28 -13.47
C PHE A 69 2.07 -19.70 -13.08
N GLY A 70 3.24 -19.86 -12.48
CA GLY A 70 3.83 -21.12 -12.06
C GLY A 70 3.68 -21.36 -10.56
N GLU A 71 4.73 -21.92 -9.96
CA GLU A 71 4.74 -22.28 -8.55
C GLU A 71 4.53 -21.06 -7.63
N VAL A 72 3.75 -21.28 -6.57
CA VAL A 72 3.46 -20.28 -5.54
C VAL A 72 4.04 -20.79 -4.22
N GLU A 73 4.94 -20.01 -3.65
CA GLU A 73 5.60 -20.31 -2.39
C GLU A 73 5.30 -19.21 -1.37
N PHE A 74 4.71 -19.57 -0.23
CA PHE A 74 4.47 -18.66 0.89
C PHE A 74 5.43 -18.89 2.06
N LEU A 75 6.36 -19.83 1.90
CA LEU A 75 7.32 -20.19 2.94
C LEU A 75 8.64 -19.46 2.70
N PRO A 76 9.32 -19.04 3.78
CA PRO A 76 10.55 -18.29 3.66
C PRO A 76 11.69 -19.19 3.17
N GLN A 77 12.51 -18.65 2.27
CA GLN A 77 13.75 -19.28 1.82
C GLN A 77 14.93 -18.36 2.09
N VAL A 78 15.96 -18.91 2.74
CA VAL A 78 17.21 -18.19 3.02
C VAL A 78 18.08 -18.25 1.76
N GLN A 79 18.44 -17.08 1.21
CA GLN A 79 19.29 -16.93 0.04
C GLN A 79 20.57 -16.14 0.40
N GLU A 80 21.55 -16.12 -0.51
CA GLU A 80 22.81 -15.39 -0.30
C GLU A 80 22.58 -13.88 -0.12
N ASP A 81 21.63 -13.31 -0.88
CA ASP A 81 21.34 -11.88 -0.92
C ASP A 81 20.27 -11.41 0.09
N GLY A 82 19.68 -12.31 0.86
CA GLY A 82 18.62 -11.98 1.82
C GLY A 82 17.66 -13.13 2.10
N ILE A 83 16.48 -12.79 2.62
CA ILE A 83 15.42 -13.78 2.89
C ILE A 83 14.26 -13.48 1.99
N LYS A 84 13.93 -14.46 1.15
CA LYS A 84 12.74 -14.42 0.31
C LYS A 84 11.57 -14.91 1.15
N LEU A 85 10.59 -14.06 1.41
CA LEU A 85 9.44 -14.37 2.28
C LEU A 85 8.37 -15.18 1.56
N GLY A 86 8.23 -14.95 0.26
CA GLY A 86 7.33 -15.66 -0.64
C GLY A 86 7.68 -15.37 -2.09
N SER A 87 7.04 -16.08 -3.00
CA SER A 87 7.11 -15.79 -4.43
C SER A 87 6.06 -16.49 -5.26
N VAL A 88 5.69 -15.84 -6.35
CA VAL A 88 4.96 -16.41 -7.46
C VAL A 88 5.80 -16.38 -8.74
N GLY A 89 5.85 -17.49 -9.47
CA GLY A 89 6.41 -17.52 -10.81
C GLY A 89 5.46 -16.86 -11.82
N ILE A 90 5.86 -15.77 -12.47
CA ILE A 90 5.08 -15.15 -13.56
C ILE A 90 5.77 -15.42 -14.90
N ALA A 91 5.01 -15.89 -15.90
CA ALA A 91 5.56 -16.11 -17.24
C ALA A 91 6.11 -14.81 -17.85
N LYS A 92 7.13 -14.94 -18.70
CA LYS A 92 7.70 -13.79 -19.42
C LYS A 92 6.67 -13.25 -20.42
N VAL A 93 6.26 -12.00 -20.20
CA VAL A 93 5.27 -11.29 -21.03
C VAL A 93 5.80 -9.92 -21.47
N ASP A 94 5.00 -9.19 -22.27
CA ASP A 94 5.31 -7.83 -22.69
C ASP A 94 5.42 -6.85 -21.50
N PRO A 95 6.08 -5.70 -21.69
CA PRO A 95 6.32 -4.74 -20.63
C PRO A 95 5.06 -4.21 -19.93
N VAL A 96 3.94 -4.11 -20.66
CA VAL A 96 2.70 -3.54 -20.13
C VAL A 96 2.07 -4.51 -19.14
N ARG A 97 1.83 -5.77 -19.54
CA ARG A 97 1.29 -6.79 -18.62
C ARG A 97 2.23 -7.02 -17.44
N ARG A 98 3.54 -7.02 -17.68
CA ARG A 98 4.55 -7.16 -16.60
C ARG A 98 4.46 -6.02 -15.59
N PHE A 99 4.30 -4.78 -16.04
CA PHE A 99 4.15 -3.62 -15.17
C PHE A 99 2.84 -3.67 -14.37
N LEU A 100 1.72 -3.99 -15.02
CA LEU A 100 0.42 -4.10 -14.37
C LEU A 100 0.40 -5.17 -13.28
N ILE A 101 0.99 -6.34 -13.55
CA ILE A 101 1.18 -7.38 -12.53
C ILE A 101 2.07 -6.84 -11.40
N GLY A 102 3.22 -6.25 -11.73
CA GLY A 102 4.16 -5.70 -10.74
C GLY A 102 3.56 -4.68 -9.78
N VAL A 103 2.62 -3.85 -10.25
CA VAL A 103 1.94 -2.81 -9.44
C VAL A 103 0.69 -3.36 -8.74
N ALA A 104 0.19 -4.55 -9.10
CA ALA A 104 -1.04 -5.11 -8.56
C ALA A 104 -1.09 -5.20 -7.01
N PRO A 105 -0.02 -5.62 -6.29
CA PRO A 105 -0.02 -5.62 -4.84
C PRO A 105 -0.34 -4.26 -4.20
N PHE A 106 0.12 -3.18 -4.83
CA PHE A 106 -0.14 -1.82 -4.35
C PHE A 106 -1.61 -1.44 -4.52
N ILE A 107 -2.21 -1.78 -5.67
CA ILE A 107 -3.61 -1.48 -5.98
C ILE A 107 -4.54 -2.29 -5.09
N VAL A 108 -4.34 -3.60 -5.02
CA VAL A 108 -5.17 -4.50 -4.22
C VAL A 108 -5.01 -4.19 -2.73
N GLY A 109 -3.78 -3.96 -2.26
CA GLY A 109 -3.52 -3.56 -0.88
C GLY A 109 -4.24 -2.26 -0.50
N TYR A 110 -4.18 -1.24 -1.35
CA TYR A 110 -4.93 0.01 -1.16
C TYR A 110 -6.44 -0.24 -1.08
N MET A 111 -7.01 -0.99 -2.03
CA MET A 111 -8.44 -1.30 -2.04
C MET A 111 -8.89 -2.06 -0.80
N LEU A 112 -8.11 -3.05 -0.34
CA LEU A 112 -8.43 -3.83 0.86
C LEU A 112 -8.39 -2.97 2.13
N ILE A 113 -7.34 -2.18 2.31
CA ILE A 113 -7.19 -1.32 3.50
C ILE A 113 -8.27 -0.25 3.51
N THR A 114 -8.43 0.51 2.43
CA THR A 114 -9.43 1.58 2.34
C THR A 114 -10.84 1.01 2.43
N GLY A 115 -11.13 -0.11 1.78
CA GLY A 115 -12.42 -0.78 1.87
C GLY A 115 -12.72 -1.25 3.29
N TYR A 116 -11.76 -1.87 3.98
CA TYR A 116 -11.90 -2.26 5.38
C TYR A 116 -12.12 -1.05 6.29
N LEU A 117 -11.38 0.03 6.12
CA LEU A 117 -11.54 1.25 6.93
C LEU A 117 -12.91 1.90 6.70
N ILE A 118 -13.37 2.00 5.45
CA ILE A 118 -14.71 2.52 5.14
C ILE A 118 -15.77 1.62 5.76
N PHE A 119 -15.63 0.30 5.65
CA PHE A 119 -16.54 -0.66 6.27
C PHE A 119 -16.55 -0.52 7.80
N ALA A 120 -15.39 -0.50 8.45
CA ALA A 120 -15.26 -0.42 9.90
C ALA A 120 -15.81 0.90 10.43
N ILE A 121 -15.36 2.03 9.85
CA ILE A 121 -15.82 3.36 10.24
C ILE A 121 -17.32 3.50 9.99
N GLY A 122 -17.79 3.16 8.79
CA GLY A 122 -19.20 3.25 8.42
C GLY A 122 -20.11 2.45 9.36
N ASN A 123 -19.72 1.25 9.76
CA ASN A 123 -20.51 0.46 10.72
C ASN A 123 -20.44 1.01 12.15
N THR A 124 -19.34 1.66 12.54
CA THR A 124 -19.23 2.28 13.87
C THR A 124 -19.91 3.65 13.98
N MET A 125 -19.99 4.41 12.89
CA MET A 125 -20.54 5.78 12.84
C MET A 125 -22.02 5.88 13.23
N PHE A 126 -22.81 4.82 13.04
CA PHE A 126 -24.26 4.84 13.31
C PHE A 126 -24.65 4.12 14.60
N THR A 127 -23.67 3.77 15.45
CA THR A 127 -23.93 2.96 16.65
C THR A 127 -24.51 3.78 17.80
N SER A 128 -24.21 5.08 17.86
CA SER A 128 -24.70 5.99 18.91
C SER A 128 -25.77 6.94 18.37
N LYS A 129 -26.91 7.07 19.07
CA LYS A 129 -27.97 8.03 18.72
C LYS A 129 -27.45 9.47 18.70
N LYS A 130 -26.45 9.77 19.53
CA LYS A 130 -25.81 11.09 19.61
C LYS A 130 -25.06 11.45 18.31
N ASP A 131 -24.56 10.46 17.58
CA ASP A 131 -23.84 10.67 16.33
C ASP A 131 -24.81 10.98 15.16
N LEU A 132 -26.10 10.67 15.34
CA LEU A 132 -27.16 10.90 14.34
C LEU A 132 -27.88 12.26 14.52
N GLU A 133 -27.78 12.89 15.69
CA GLU A 133 -28.48 14.15 16.00
C GLU A 133 -28.11 15.28 15.03
N GLY A 134 -26.82 15.43 14.69
CA GLY A 134 -26.37 16.44 13.73
C GLY A 134 -26.48 16.04 12.25
N ALA A 135 -26.74 14.76 11.94
CA ALA A 135 -26.75 14.28 10.56
C ALA A 135 -27.94 14.83 9.76
N LEU A 136 -29.10 14.96 10.42
CA LEU A 136 -30.31 15.50 9.79
C LEU A 136 -30.16 16.99 9.46
N GLU A 137 -29.57 17.77 10.37
CA GLU A 137 -29.30 19.21 10.16
C GLU A 137 -28.34 19.41 8.98
N LEU A 138 -27.27 18.61 8.90
CA LEU A 138 -26.34 18.64 7.77
C LEU A 138 -27.03 18.27 6.46
N PHE A 139 -27.87 17.23 6.45
CA PHE A 139 -28.60 16.81 5.25
C PHE A 139 -29.55 17.89 4.75
N ILE A 140 -30.29 18.54 5.65
CA ILE A 140 -31.18 19.66 5.32
C ILE A 140 -30.38 20.83 4.77
N LEU A 141 -29.26 21.21 5.41
CA LEU A 141 -28.40 22.29 4.93
C LEU A 141 -27.86 22.01 3.51
N VAL A 142 -27.34 20.81 3.27
CA VAL A 142 -26.85 20.40 1.95
C VAL A 142 -27.98 20.43 0.91
N ALA A 143 -29.17 19.91 1.25
CA ALA A 143 -30.32 19.93 0.36
C ALA A 143 -30.78 21.35 0.01
N ILE A 144 -30.74 22.29 0.96
CA ILE A 144 -31.03 23.70 0.72
C ILE A 144 -29.98 24.32 -0.21
N ILE A 145 -28.68 24.08 0.04
CA ILE A 145 -27.59 24.59 -0.81
C ILE A 145 -27.73 24.09 -2.25
N PHE A 146 -27.97 22.79 -2.44
CA PHE A 146 -28.18 22.21 -3.77
C PHE A 146 -29.46 22.72 -4.43
N GLY A 147 -30.57 22.80 -3.69
CA GLY A 147 -31.85 23.32 -4.19
C GLY A 147 -31.76 24.78 -4.62
N LEU A 148 -31.11 25.63 -3.83
CA LEU A 148 -30.85 27.02 -4.20
C LEU A 148 -29.89 27.13 -5.39
N GLY A 149 -28.82 26.31 -5.42
CA GLY A 149 -27.89 26.27 -6.56
C GLY A 149 -28.58 25.87 -7.86
N TYR A 150 -29.53 24.92 -7.80
CA TYR A 150 -30.36 24.51 -8.93
C TYR A 150 -31.32 25.63 -9.36
N LEU A 151 -32.04 26.26 -8.42
CA LEU A 151 -32.99 27.35 -8.70
C LEU A 151 -32.31 28.61 -9.27
N LEU A 152 -31.07 28.88 -8.84
CA LEU A 152 -30.27 30.02 -9.29
C LEU A 152 -29.49 29.73 -10.58
N GLU A 153 -29.71 28.55 -11.20
CA GLU A 153 -28.99 28.07 -12.39
C GLU A 153 -27.47 28.22 -12.26
N ILE A 154 -26.93 28.06 -11.05
CA ILE A 154 -25.50 28.18 -10.79
C ILE A 154 -24.83 27.01 -11.50
N ARG A 155 -24.15 27.31 -12.61
CA ARG A 155 -23.32 26.34 -13.33
C ARG A 155 -22.15 25.96 -12.42
N LEU A 156 -22.24 24.80 -11.79
CA LEU A 156 -21.15 24.23 -11.02
C LEU A 156 -19.99 23.89 -11.99
N PRO A 157 -18.78 24.46 -11.82
CA PRO A 157 -17.62 24.19 -12.69
C PRO A 157 -17.05 22.77 -12.61
N ILE A 158 -17.81 21.80 -12.10
CA ILE A 158 -17.35 20.46 -11.69
C ILE A 158 -17.20 19.50 -12.90
N LEU A 159 -17.56 19.93 -14.11
CA LEU A 159 -17.63 19.08 -15.32
C LEU A 159 -16.82 19.62 -16.51
N ASP A 160 -15.72 20.35 -16.28
CA ASP A 160 -14.81 20.75 -17.36
C ASP A 160 -13.63 19.78 -17.46
N GLU A 161 -13.78 18.73 -18.30
CA GLU A 161 -12.79 17.65 -18.47
C GLU A 161 -11.66 18.00 -19.47
N ARG A 162 -11.46 19.28 -19.81
CA ARG A 162 -10.48 19.66 -20.82
C ARG A 162 -9.06 19.75 -20.24
N ILE A 163 -8.26 18.72 -20.54
CA ILE A 163 -6.80 18.65 -20.45
C ILE A 163 -6.27 18.94 -19.04
N VAL A 164 -6.70 18.07 -18.12
CA VAL A 164 -6.29 17.95 -16.73
C VAL A 164 -5.66 16.56 -16.55
N LEU A 165 -4.56 16.31 -17.27
CA LEU A 165 -3.76 15.08 -17.09
C LEU A 165 -2.40 15.40 -16.49
N SER A 166 -1.82 16.55 -16.82
CA SER A 166 -0.51 16.94 -16.30
C SER A 166 -0.57 17.40 -14.85
N LYS A 167 -1.64 18.09 -14.42
CA LYS A 167 -1.75 18.59 -13.02
C LYS A 167 -2.07 17.45 -12.06
N GLU A 168 -2.90 16.53 -12.49
CA GLU A 168 -3.38 15.33 -11.80
C GLU A 168 -2.22 14.39 -11.63
N LEU A 169 -1.42 14.20 -12.68
CA LEU A 169 -0.21 13.39 -12.60
C LEU A 169 0.82 14.01 -11.64
N ILE A 170 1.02 15.34 -11.70
CA ILE A 170 1.91 16.03 -10.75
C ILE A 170 1.39 15.89 -9.31
N MET A 171 0.07 16.03 -9.11
CA MET A 171 -0.56 15.90 -7.81
C MET A 171 -0.47 14.47 -7.30
N ALA A 172 -0.65 13.47 -8.17
CA ALA A 172 -0.47 12.06 -7.86
C ALA A 172 0.95 11.79 -7.37
N PHE A 173 1.99 12.21 -8.11
CA PHE A 173 3.37 12.06 -7.65
C PHE A 173 3.64 12.78 -6.33
N LYS A 174 3.21 14.03 -6.19
CA LYS A 174 3.36 14.77 -4.93
C LYS A 174 2.68 14.05 -3.75
N THR A 175 1.53 13.44 -4.00
CA THR A 175 0.76 12.69 -3.01
C THR A 175 1.48 11.39 -2.67
N SER A 176 1.96 10.67 -3.67
CA SER A 176 2.77 9.46 -3.50
C SER A 176 4.05 9.73 -2.70
N ASP A 177 4.76 10.82 -2.99
CA ASP A 177 5.96 11.21 -2.25
C ASP A 177 5.65 11.39 -0.75
N LEU A 178 4.56 12.12 -0.46
CA LEU A 178 4.10 12.32 0.92
C LEU A 178 3.77 11.00 1.63
N PHE A 179 3.16 10.05 0.92
CA PHE A 179 2.86 8.73 1.47
C PHE A 179 4.11 7.86 1.67
N LEU A 180 5.12 7.96 0.79
CA LEU A 180 6.37 7.20 0.88
C LEU A 180 7.26 7.68 2.03
N ILE A 181 7.14 8.93 2.47
CA ILE A 181 7.83 9.42 3.68
C ILE A 181 7.44 8.61 4.93
N ILE A 182 6.21 8.09 5.01
CA ILE A 182 5.73 7.32 6.17
C ILE A 182 6.55 6.04 6.38
N PRO A 183 6.60 5.08 5.44
CA PRO A 183 7.41 3.87 5.59
C PRO A 183 8.90 4.19 5.71
N LEU A 184 9.42 5.20 4.98
CA LEU A 184 10.82 5.62 5.10
C LEU A 184 11.16 6.07 6.53
N THR A 185 10.27 6.81 7.17
CA THR A 185 10.45 7.28 8.55
C THR A 185 10.39 6.11 9.53
N ILE A 186 9.37 5.26 9.41
CA ILE A 186 9.18 4.08 10.28
C ILE A 186 10.38 3.15 10.18
N ASP A 187 10.79 2.77 8.97
CA ASP A 187 11.91 1.86 8.77
C ASP A 187 13.22 2.47 9.29
N SER A 188 13.43 3.78 9.10
CA SER A 188 14.61 4.48 9.62
C SER A 188 14.64 4.47 11.14
N LEU A 189 13.50 4.75 11.79
CA LEU A 189 13.38 4.69 13.24
C LEU A 189 13.69 3.30 13.78
N ILE A 190 13.13 2.24 13.17
CA ILE A 190 13.39 0.87 13.60
C ILE A 190 14.88 0.53 13.42
N VAL A 191 15.50 0.88 12.28
CA VAL A 191 16.92 0.67 12.05
C VAL A 191 17.79 1.38 13.09
N ILE A 192 17.44 2.61 13.47
CA ILE A 192 18.14 3.39 14.51
C ILE A 192 18.00 2.71 15.87
N ILE A 193 16.79 2.27 16.24
CA ILE A 193 16.52 1.57 17.50
C ILE A 193 17.36 0.30 17.61
N PHE A 194 17.37 -0.54 16.56
CA PHE A 194 18.18 -1.76 16.54
C PHE A 194 19.67 -1.46 16.70
N LYS A 195 20.17 -0.42 16.03
CA LYS A 195 21.57 0.01 16.14
C LYS A 195 21.90 0.49 17.56
N PHE A 196 21.01 1.24 18.19
CA PHE A 196 21.20 1.75 19.56
C PHE A 196 21.20 0.61 20.59
N LEU A 197 20.29 -0.35 20.44
CA LEU A 197 20.17 -1.52 21.32
C LEU A 197 21.27 -2.58 21.09
N LYS A 198 22.17 -2.36 20.11
CA LYS A 198 23.22 -3.31 19.69
C LYS A 198 22.66 -4.70 19.28
N LEU A 199 21.40 -4.74 18.83
CA LEU A 199 20.70 -5.95 18.40
C LEU A 199 21.03 -6.35 16.95
#